data_AF-A0A2E9ISV1-F1
#
_entry.id   AF-A0A2E9ISV1-F1
#
_cell.length_a   1.000
_cell.length_b   1.000
_cell.length_c   1.000
_cell.angle_alpha   90.00
_cell.angle_beta   90.00
_cell.angle_gamma   90.00
#
_symmetry.space_group_name_H-M   'P 1'
#
loop_
_entity.id
_entity.type
_entity.pdbx_description
1 polymer ?
#
loop_
_entity_poly.entity_id
_entity_poly.type
_entity_poly.pdbx_seq_one_letter_code
_entity_poly.pdbx_strand_id
1 'polypeptide(L)'
;MAAVEYSGKIPAERASWEELHAQIAAIHANERLIQILGELPDEILLLNQNRQIIYVNEVALKCLGVQDPAEVYGCRPGEVFGCVHASQGPGGCGTTEHCSFCGGLRVIMNSLNGYADVQKCRITRAEGAAPLDMIVHGIPIHLLGMSLSLVCCQPSVSEKNKQVAVASFRVQRYAAYLEEI
;
A
#
# COMPACT_ATOMS: atom_id res chain seq x y z
N MET A 1 -9.25 19.13 -0.08
CA MET A 1 -7.98 19.17 -0.82
C MET A 1 -8.24 18.56 -2.18
N ALA A 2 -7.87 19.26 -3.26
CA ALA A 2 -8.14 18.78 -4.62
C ALA A 2 -7.36 17.48 -4.85
N ALA A 3 -8.03 16.47 -5.42
CA ALA A 3 -7.37 15.26 -5.88
C ALA A 3 -6.36 15.66 -6.96
N VAL A 4 -5.07 15.50 -6.67
CA VAL A 4 -4.03 15.66 -7.68
C VAL A 4 -4.19 14.48 -8.65
N GLU A 5 -4.59 14.76 -9.88
CA GLU A 5 -4.53 13.76 -10.95
C GLU A 5 -3.05 13.51 -11.27
N TYR A 6 -2.55 12.35 -10.87
CA TYR A 6 -1.22 11.91 -11.29
C TYR A 6 -1.24 11.66 -12.81
N SER A 7 -0.74 12.63 -13.58
CA SER A 7 -0.59 12.58 -15.04
C SER A 7 0.83 12.18 -15.49
N GLY A 8 1.68 11.77 -14.54
CA GLY A 8 3.04 11.32 -14.81
C GLY A 8 3.10 9.91 -15.39
N LYS A 9 4.19 9.60 -16.10
CA LYS A 9 4.52 8.23 -16.48
C LYS A 9 4.80 7.41 -15.21
N ILE A 10 4.03 6.36 -14.97
CA ILE A 10 4.29 5.45 -13.84
C ILE A 10 5.61 4.70 -14.10
N PRO A 11 6.63 4.87 -13.25
CA PRO A 11 7.91 4.18 -13.42
C PRO A 11 7.74 2.66 -13.29
N ALA A 12 8.33 1.89 -14.19
CA ALA A 12 8.26 0.42 -14.15
C ALA A 12 9.30 -0.19 -13.21
N GLU A 13 10.38 0.55 -12.96
CA GLU A 13 11.59 0.17 -12.23
C GLU A 13 11.27 -0.34 -10.83
N ARG A 14 12.06 -1.33 -10.40
CA ARG A 14 12.06 -1.88 -9.05
C ARG A 14 13.40 -1.57 -8.39
N ALA A 15 13.40 -1.51 -7.06
CA ALA A 15 14.62 -1.51 -6.29
C ALA A 15 15.41 -2.78 -6.63
N SER A 16 16.74 -2.66 -6.60
CA SER A 16 17.63 -3.81 -6.66
C SER A 16 17.38 -4.76 -5.49
N TRP A 17 17.90 -5.98 -5.59
CA TRP A 17 17.83 -6.95 -4.49
C TRP A 17 18.45 -6.35 -3.22
N GLU A 18 19.62 -5.71 -3.37
CA GLU A 18 20.42 -5.16 -2.27
C GLU A 18 19.70 -4.01 -1.58
N GLU A 19 19.15 -3.09 -2.35
CA GLU A 19 18.35 -1.98 -1.81
C GLU A 19 17.11 -2.50 -1.09
N LEU A 20 16.37 -3.44 -1.69
CA LEU A 20 15.15 -3.98 -1.09
C LEU A 20 15.45 -4.64 0.27
N HIS A 21 16.47 -5.49 0.34
CA HIS A 21 16.82 -6.18 1.59
C HIS A 21 17.38 -5.22 2.64
N ALA A 22 18.14 -4.20 2.24
CA ALA A 22 18.60 -3.16 3.15
C ALA A 22 17.42 -2.38 3.75
N GLN A 23 16.41 -2.05 2.94
CA GLN A 23 15.20 -1.37 3.40
C GLN A 23 14.40 -2.23 4.39
N ILE A 24 14.15 -3.50 4.06
CA ILE A 24 13.45 -4.44 4.94
C ILE A 24 14.20 -4.58 6.27
N ALA A 25 15.51 -4.83 6.20
CA ALA A 25 16.35 -4.98 7.40
C ALA A 25 16.33 -3.72 8.27
N ALA A 26 16.39 -2.53 7.67
CA ALA A 26 16.33 -1.26 8.41
C ALA A 26 15.01 -1.08 9.16
N ILE A 27 13.87 -1.42 8.54
CA ILE A 27 12.56 -1.36 9.19
C ILE A 27 12.48 -2.35 10.36
N HIS A 28 12.92 -3.59 10.15
CA HIS A 28 12.90 -4.65 11.18
C HIS A 28 13.91 -4.44 12.31
N ALA A 29 14.99 -3.69 12.08
CA ALA A 29 15.95 -3.34 13.11
C ALA A 29 15.41 -2.32 14.14
N ASN A 30 14.29 -1.64 13.84
CA ASN A 30 13.64 -0.72 14.76
C ASN A 30 12.47 -1.41 15.47
N GLU A 31 12.75 -2.01 16.63
CA GLU A 31 11.76 -2.76 17.42
C GLU A 31 10.52 -1.93 17.78
N ARG A 32 10.70 -0.65 18.09
CA ARG A 32 9.60 0.26 18.46
C ARG A 32 8.67 0.51 17.26
N LEU A 33 9.23 0.70 16.08
CA LEU A 33 8.47 0.85 14.83
C LEU A 33 7.66 -0.42 14.54
N ILE A 34 8.29 -1.59 14.61
CA ILE A 34 7.63 -2.88 14.38
C ILE A 34 6.50 -3.10 15.39
N GLN A 35 6.73 -2.82 16.66
CA GLN A 35 5.70 -2.93 17.69
C GLN A 35 4.49 -2.06 17.37
N ILE A 36 4.72 -0.76 17.07
CA ILE A 36 3.63 0.17 16.78
C ILE A 36 2.83 -0.26 15.56
N LEU A 37 3.51 -0.61 14.46
CA LEU A 37 2.86 -1.06 13.24
C LEU A 37 2.11 -2.39 13.43
N GLY A 38 2.62 -3.27 14.28
CA GLY A 38 2.01 -4.56 14.61
C GLY A 38 0.75 -4.43 15.47
N GLU A 39 0.67 -3.42 16.33
CA GLU A 39 -0.49 -3.13 17.18
C GLU A 39 -1.63 -2.43 16.42
N LEU A 40 -1.40 -1.94 15.20
CA LEU A 40 -2.43 -1.29 14.41
C LEU A 40 -3.51 -2.31 13.98
N PRO A 41 -4.81 -2.03 14.25
CA PRO A 41 -5.92 -2.93 13.92
C PRO A 41 -6.26 -3.01 12.42
N ASP A 42 -5.58 -2.21 11.59
CA ASP A 42 -5.82 -2.10 10.15
C ASP A 42 -4.88 -3.01 9.34
N GLU A 43 -5.21 -3.31 8.10
CA GLU A 43 -4.30 -4.00 7.17
C GLU A 43 -3.22 -3.00 6.71
N ILE A 44 -2.00 -3.12 7.24
CA ILE A 44 -0.93 -2.16 7.01
C ILE A 44 0.12 -2.72 6.06
N LEU A 45 0.45 -1.93 5.04
CA LEU A 45 1.60 -2.13 4.15
C LEU A 45 2.50 -0.89 4.21
N LEU A 46 3.82 -1.07 4.32
CA LEU A 46 4.77 0.00 3.98
C LEU A 46 5.35 -0.26 2.60
N LEU A 47 5.25 0.75 1.73
CA LEU A 47 5.78 0.69 0.38
C LEU A 47 6.97 1.63 0.22
N ASN A 48 7.99 1.15 -0.49
CA ASN A 48 9.10 2.00 -0.93
C ASN A 48 8.73 2.85 -2.17
N GLN A 49 9.67 3.67 -2.65
CA GLN A 49 9.49 4.53 -3.83
C GLN A 49 9.16 3.77 -5.13
N ASN A 50 9.52 2.49 -5.21
CA ASN A 50 9.18 1.60 -6.33
C ASN A 50 7.85 0.85 -6.15
N ARG A 51 7.06 1.24 -5.14
CA ARG A 51 5.77 0.65 -4.73
C ARG A 51 5.87 -0.78 -4.21
N GLN A 52 7.06 -1.22 -3.83
CA GLN A 52 7.30 -2.57 -3.34
C GLN A 52 7.06 -2.60 -1.83
N ILE A 53 6.41 -3.66 -1.37
CA ILE A 53 6.14 -3.90 0.04
C ILE A 53 7.47 -4.20 0.74
N ILE A 54 7.80 -3.42 1.76
CA ILE A 54 8.98 -3.62 2.62
C ILE A 54 8.58 -3.94 4.07
N TYR A 55 7.30 -3.80 4.40
CA TYR A 55 6.70 -4.25 5.66
C TYR A 55 5.22 -4.56 5.46
N VAL A 56 4.71 -5.54 6.21
CA VAL A 56 3.31 -5.95 6.28
C VAL A 56 3.02 -6.37 7.72
N ASN A 57 1.87 -5.99 8.27
CA ASN A 57 1.47 -6.45 9.62
C ASN A 57 0.68 -7.76 9.58
N GLU A 58 0.51 -8.39 10.74
CA GLU A 58 -0.20 -9.68 10.86
C GLU A 58 -1.67 -9.58 10.41
N VAL A 59 -2.32 -8.43 10.62
CA VAL A 59 -3.70 -8.19 10.18
C VAL A 59 -3.81 -8.30 8.66
N ALA A 60 -2.91 -7.65 7.93
CA ALA A 60 -2.84 -7.74 6.48
C ALA A 60 -2.52 -9.16 6.00
N LEU A 61 -1.55 -9.86 6.62
CA LEU A 61 -1.21 -11.24 6.26
C LEU A 61 -2.41 -12.19 6.39
N LYS A 62 -3.17 -12.08 7.49
CA LYS A 62 -4.41 -12.84 7.70
C LYS A 62 -5.46 -12.56 6.62
N CYS A 63 -5.64 -11.30 6.24
CA CYS A 63 -6.57 -10.93 5.16
C CYS A 63 -6.13 -11.52 3.81
N LEU A 64 -4.82 -11.51 3.54
CA LEU A 64 -4.23 -12.04 2.32
C LEU A 64 -4.20 -13.58 2.28
N GLY A 65 -4.36 -14.25 3.42
CA GLY A 65 -4.20 -15.69 3.54
C GLY A 65 -2.74 -16.15 3.40
N VAL A 66 -1.78 -15.28 3.75
CA VAL A 66 -0.33 -15.54 3.68
C VAL A 66 0.20 -15.81 5.09
N GLN A 67 1.08 -16.80 5.23
CA GLN A 67 1.68 -17.16 6.52
C GLN A 67 3.04 -16.50 6.73
N ASP A 68 3.89 -16.50 5.70
CA ASP A 68 5.23 -15.94 5.78
C ASP A 68 5.27 -14.55 5.10
N PRO A 69 5.59 -13.45 5.82
CA PRO A 69 5.74 -12.14 5.23
C PRO A 69 6.80 -12.07 4.12
N ALA A 70 7.79 -12.97 4.11
CA ALA A 70 8.78 -13.04 3.04
C ALA A 70 8.14 -13.30 1.66
N GLU A 71 6.96 -13.93 1.61
CA GLU A 71 6.23 -14.18 0.36
C GLU A 71 5.67 -12.89 -0.27
N VAL A 72 5.51 -11.81 0.49
CA VAL A 72 4.95 -10.54 -0.01
C VAL A 72 5.99 -9.43 -0.15
N TYR A 73 7.16 -9.57 0.48
CA TYR A 73 8.20 -8.56 0.38
C TYR A 73 8.73 -8.44 -1.05
N GLY A 74 8.92 -7.20 -1.51
CA GLY A 74 9.30 -6.90 -2.88
C GLY A 74 8.16 -6.94 -3.90
N CYS A 75 7.01 -7.55 -3.57
CA CYS A 75 5.81 -7.50 -4.40
C CYS A 75 5.19 -6.10 -4.38
N ARG A 76 4.46 -5.76 -5.45
CA ARG A 76 3.59 -4.59 -5.49
C ARG A 76 2.17 -5.00 -5.08
N PRO A 77 1.37 -4.13 -4.45
CA PRO A 77 0.09 -4.52 -3.85
C PRO A 77 -0.85 -5.31 -4.77
N GLY A 78 -1.00 -4.90 -6.04
CA GLY A 78 -1.87 -5.61 -6.97
C GLY A 78 -1.45 -7.06 -7.27
N GLU A 79 -0.18 -7.40 -7.10
CA GLU A 79 0.33 -8.78 -7.25
C GLU A 79 -0.17 -9.64 -6.10
N VAL A 80 -0.08 -9.10 -4.88
CA VAL A 80 -0.50 -9.77 -3.64
C VAL A 80 -2.02 -9.88 -3.53
N PHE A 81 -2.76 -8.84 -3.94
CA PHE A 81 -4.23 -8.86 -3.99
C PHE A 81 -4.80 -9.66 -5.19
N GLY A 82 -3.94 -10.18 -6.07
CA GLY A 82 -4.35 -11.02 -7.20
C GLY A 82 -5.08 -10.27 -8.32
N CYS A 83 -4.70 -9.02 -8.57
CA CYS A 83 -5.21 -8.23 -9.69
C CYS A 83 -4.83 -8.86 -11.03
N VAL A 84 -5.80 -9.07 -11.92
CA VAL A 84 -5.56 -9.65 -13.26
C VAL A 84 -4.59 -8.82 -14.10
N HIS A 85 -4.49 -7.52 -13.85
CA HIS A 85 -3.60 -6.62 -14.58
C HIS A 85 -2.18 -6.57 -14.01
N ALA A 86 -1.94 -7.14 -12.83
CA ALA A 86 -0.66 -7.01 -12.15
C ALA A 86 0.49 -7.75 -12.85
N SER A 87 0.20 -8.80 -13.63
CA SER A 87 1.19 -9.56 -14.38
C SER A 87 1.30 -9.20 -15.86
N GLN A 88 0.50 -8.24 -16.34
CA GLN A 88 0.34 -7.95 -17.77
C GLN A 88 1.23 -6.82 -18.29
N GLY A 89 1.71 -5.94 -17.40
CA GLY A 89 2.48 -4.75 -17.77
C GLY A 89 3.97 -4.84 -17.44
N PRO A 90 4.82 -4.01 -18.07
CA PRO A 90 6.25 -3.96 -17.78
C PRO A 90 6.54 -3.68 -16.29
N GLY A 91 7.22 -4.59 -15.60
CA GLY A 91 7.51 -4.41 -14.17
C GLY A 91 6.31 -4.63 -13.24
N GLY A 92 5.16 -5.06 -13.75
CA GLY A 92 4.03 -5.57 -12.98
C GLY A 92 2.97 -4.53 -12.59
N CYS A 93 2.38 -4.65 -11.40
CA CYS A 93 1.27 -3.79 -10.95
C CYS A 93 1.56 -2.29 -11.14
N GLY A 94 0.60 -1.60 -11.77
CA GLY A 94 0.64 -0.15 -12.01
C GLY A 94 1.10 0.28 -13.39
N THR A 95 1.38 -0.65 -14.30
CA THR A 95 2.09 -0.36 -15.56
C THR A 95 1.31 -0.71 -16.83
N THR A 96 0.05 -1.14 -16.69
CA THR A 96 -0.87 -1.32 -17.83
C THR A 96 -1.75 -0.09 -18.02
N GLU A 97 -2.43 0.02 -19.16
CA GLU A 97 -3.40 1.10 -19.41
C GLU A 97 -4.58 1.08 -18.43
N HIS A 98 -5.02 -0.11 -17.99
CA HIS A 98 -6.09 -0.28 -17.00
C HIS A 98 -5.73 0.34 -15.65
N CYS A 99 -4.44 0.40 -15.32
CA CYS A 99 -3.97 0.96 -14.08
C CYS A 99 -4.23 2.48 -13.95
N SER A 100 -4.50 3.21 -15.04
CA SER A 100 -4.87 4.63 -15.00
C SER A 100 -6.18 4.89 -14.22
N PHE A 101 -7.07 3.89 -14.16
CA PHE A 101 -8.33 3.93 -13.41
C PHE A 101 -8.26 3.22 -12.05
N CYS A 102 -7.09 2.72 -11.66
CA CYS A 102 -6.92 2.00 -10.39
C CYS A 102 -6.86 2.99 -9.22
N GLY A 103 -7.89 2.99 -8.37
CA GLY A 103 -7.93 3.82 -7.16
C GLY A 103 -6.75 3.54 -6.22
N GLY A 104 -6.36 2.27 -6.05
CA GLY A 104 -5.21 1.90 -5.23
C GLY A 104 -3.88 2.45 -5.76
N LEU A 105 -3.65 2.38 -7.09
CA LEU A 105 -2.45 2.97 -7.68
C LEU A 105 -2.41 4.48 -7.46
N ARG A 106 -3.54 5.16 -7.67
CA ARG A 106 -3.64 6.61 -7.50
C ARG A 106 -3.26 7.04 -6.09
N VAL A 107 -3.81 6.35 -5.09
CA VAL A 107 -3.50 6.57 -3.67
C VAL A 107 -2.01 6.39 -3.40
N ILE A 108 -1.43 5.29 -3.86
CA ILE A 108 -0.02 4.98 -3.66
C ILE A 108 0.87 6.04 -4.31
N MET A 109 0.58 6.42 -5.56
CA MET A 109 1.38 7.42 -6.27
C MET A 109 1.25 8.80 -5.64
N ASN A 110 0.05 9.23 -5.26
CA ASN A 110 -0.15 10.50 -4.57
C ASN A 110 0.63 10.52 -3.25
N SER A 111 0.56 9.43 -2.48
CA SER A 111 1.31 9.27 -1.23
C SER A 111 2.82 9.31 -1.44
N LEU A 112 3.36 8.59 -2.42
CA LEU A 112 4.80 8.65 -2.72
C LEU A 112 5.27 10.03 -3.20
N ASN A 113 4.37 10.84 -3.77
CA ASN A 113 4.62 12.23 -4.14
C ASN A 113 4.36 13.24 -2.99
N GLY A 114 4.12 12.76 -1.77
CA GLY A 114 3.97 13.64 -0.60
C GLY A 114 2.54 14.06 -0.29
N TYR A 115 1.52 13.44 -0.90
CA TYR A 115 0.12 13.79 -0.69
C TYR A 115 -0.67 12.62 -0.11
N ALA A 116 -1.26 12.80 1.08
CA ALA A 116 -2.21 11.83 1.59
C ALA A 116 -3.45 11.76 0.68
N ASP A 117 -3.90 10.55 0.36
CA ASP A 117 -5.05 10.32 -0.52
C ASP A 117 -5.84 9.09 -0.07
N VAL A 118 -7.13 9.06 -0.44
CA VAL A 118 -8.06 8.00 -0.10
C VAL A 118 -8.98 7.75 -1.27
N GLN A 119 -9.00 6.52 -1.77
CA GLN A 119 -9.81 6.15 -2.93
C GLN A 119 -10.51 4.82 -2.67
N LYS A 120 -11.69 4.66 -3.28
CA LYS A 120 -12.25 3.33 -3.48
C LYS A 120 -11.46 2.63 -4.58
N CYS A 121 -11.19 1.34 -4.37
CA CYS A 121 -10.48 0.52 -5.33
C CYS A 121 -11.22 -0.81 -5.49
N ARG A 122 -11.47 -1.20 -6.74
CA ARG A 122 -11.93 -2.55 -7.08
C ARG A 122 -10.78 -3.31 -7.72
N ILE A 123 -10.39 -4.44 -7.13
CA ILE A 123 -9.41 -5.37 -7.70
C ILE A 123 -10.18 -6.48 -8.40
N THR A 124 -10.07 -6.51 -9.73
CA THR A 124 -10.54 -7.63 -10.56
C THR A 124 -9.56 -8.78 -10.44
N ARG A 125 -10.05 -9.97 -10.08
CA ARG A 125 -9.25 -11.20 -9.92
C ARG A 125 -9.53 -12.17 -11.06
N ALA A 126 -8.74 -13.25 -11.14
CA ALA A 126 -8.89 -14.28 -12.16
C ALA A 126 -10.32 -14.86 -12.18
N GLU A 127 -10.69 -15.47 -13.30
CA GLU A 127 -12.02 -16.04 -13.50
C GLU A 127 -12.41 -17.01 -12.36
N GLY A 128 -13.62 -16.86 -11.84
CA GLY A 128 -14.13 -17.63 -10.70
C GLY A 128 -13.81 -17.04 -9.32
N ALA A 129 -12.90 -16.06 -9.20
CA ALA A 129 -12.65 -15.35 -7.95
C ALA A 129 -13.51 -14.09 -7.84
N ALA A 130 -14.11 -13.85 -6.67
CA ALA A 130 -14.85 -12.61 -6.41
C ALA A 130 -13.92 -11.40 -6.45
N PRO A 131 -14.36 -10.26 -7.02
CA PRO A 131 -13.59 -9.02 -6.97
C PRO A 131 -13.46 -8.54 -5.51
N LEU A 132 -12.37 -7.83 -5.22
CA LEU A 132 -12.20 -7.17 -3.93
C LEU A 132 -12.57 -5.70 -4.06
N ASP A 133 -13.57 -5.27 -3.31
CA ASP A 133 -13.94 -3.87 -3.18
C ASP A 133 -13.35 -3.33 -1.87
N MET A 134 -12.50 -2.31 -1.97
CA MET A 134 -11.73 -1.79 -0.84
C MET A 134 -11.76 -0.26 -0.80
N ILE A 135 -11.58 0.28 0.40
CA ILE A 135 -11.12 1.65 0.59
C ILE A 135 -9.63 1.58 0.86
N VAL A 136 -8.84 2.30 0.06
CA VAL A 136 -7.39 2.35 0.16
C VAL A 136 -6.99 3.75 0.63
N HIS A 137 -6.22 3.81 1.70
CA HIS A 137 -5.61 5.03 2.24
C HIS A 137 -4.11 4.97 2.02
N GLY A 138 -3.51 6.09 1.62
CA GLY A 138 -2.08 6.20 1.44
C GLY A 138 -1.62 7.49 2.09
N ILE A 139 -0.63 7.40 2.97
CA ILE A 139 -0.08 8.55 3.68
C ILE A 139 1.43 8.59 3.47
N PRO A 140 1.98 9.71 2.97
CA PRO A 140 3.42 9.90 2.92
C PRO A 140 3.98 9.84 4.34
N ILE A 141 5.06 9.09 4.53
CA ILE A 141 5.79 9.06 5.79
C ILE A 141 7.28 9.08 5.49
N HIS A 142 8.06 9.74 6.35
CA HIS A 142 9.51 9.75 6.26
C HIS A 142 10.08 9.00 7.46
N LEU A 143 10.66 7.82 7.23
CA LEU A 143 11.21 6.97 8.28
C LEU A 143 12.63 6.56 7.92
N LEU A 144 13.55 6.66 8.88
CA LEU A 144 14.94 6.20 8.71
C LEU A 144 15.63 6.79 7.47
N GLY A 145 15.32 8.05 7.12
CA GLY A 145 15.86 8.72 5.93
C GLY A 145 15.18 8.32 4.61
N MET A 146 14.16 7.46 4.64
CA MET A 146 13.45 6.97 3.46
C MET A 146 12.07 7.63 3.35
N SER A 147 11.72 8.09 2.14
CA SER A 147 10.34 8.48 1.83
C SER A 147 9.54 7.24 1.46
N LEU A 148 8.52 6.92 2.25
CA LEU A 148 7.70 5.71 2.13
C LEU A 148 6.23 6.08 2.00
N SER A 149 5.41 5.10 1.61
CA SER A 149 3.95 5.19 1.66
C SER A 149 3.42 4.21 2.70
N LEU A 150 2.76 4.73 3.73
CA LEU A 150 1.93 3.94 4.65
C LEU A 150 0.59 3.71 3.97
N VAL A 151 0.32 2.47 3.59
CA VAL A 151 -0.92 2.07 2.92
C VAL A 151 -1.77 1.25 3.87
N CYS A 152 -3.03 1.65 3.97
CA CYS A 152 -4.07 0.91 4.70
C CYS A 152 -5.16 0.47 3.74
N CYS A 153 -5.50 -0.82 3.78
CA CYS A 153 -6.57 -1.41 2.98
C CYS A 153 -7.71 -1.86 3.90
N GLN A 154 -8.95 -1.59 3.50
CA GLN A 154 -10.13 -2.04 4.23
C GLN A 154 -11.21 -2.49 3.25
N PRO A 155 -11.95 -3.57 3.53
CA PRO A 155 -13.11 -3.94 2.74
C PRO A 155 -14.12 -2.78 2.67
N SER A 156 -14.58 -2.45 1.47
CA SER A 156 -15.65 -1.47 1.30
C SER A 156 -16.99 -2.18 1.49
N VAL A 157 -17.46 -2.28 2.73
CA VAL A 157 -18.80 -2.81 3.01
C VAL A 157 -19.82 -1.76 2.58
N SER A 158 -20.83 -2.13 1.80
CA SER A 158 -21.82 -1.19 1.27
C SER A 158 -22.64 -0.54 2.39
N GLU A 159 -22.19 0.61 2.90
CA GLU A 159 -23.02 1.76 3.29
C GLU A 159 -22.20 2.94 3.88
N LYS A 160 -22.40 4.12 3.26
CA LYS A 160 -22.09 5.50 3.72
C LYS A 160 -20.63 5.99 3.68
N ASN A 161 -20.49 7.23 3.19
CA ASN A 161 -19.32 8.11 3.27
C ASN A 161 -18.69 8.26 4.67
N LYS A 162 -19.38 7.82 5.73
CA LYS A 162 -18.90 7.81 7.12
C LYS A 162 -17.71 6.87 7.33
N GLN A 163 -17.66 5.71 6.65
CA GLN A 163 -16.57 4.75 6.82
C GLN A 163 -15.23 5.31 6.31
N VAL A 164 -15.25 5.92 5.12
CA VAL A 164 -14.10 6.62 4.53
C VAL A 164 -13.58 7.69 5.49
N ALA A 165 -14.45 8.51 6.07
CA ALA A 165 -14.04 9.58 6.99
C ALA A 165 -13.40 9.06 8.29
N VAL A 166 -13.96 8.00 8.89
CA VAL A 166 -13.43 7.39 10.12
C VAL A 166 -12.08 6.71 9.87
N ALA A 167 -11.98 5.98 8.76
CA ALA A 167 -10.73 5.36 8.34
C ALA A 167 -9.64 6.41 8.06
N SER A 168 -9.98 7.51 7.38
CA SER A 168 -9.05 8.61 7.11
C SER A 168 -8.48 9.21 8.39
N PHE A 169 -9.33 9.49 9.38
CA PHE A 169 -8.89 10.08 10.64
C PHE A 169 -7.94 9.15 11.40
N ARG A 170 -8.25 7.85 11.42
CA ARG A 170 -7.47 6.84 12.14
C ARG A 170 -6.07 6.65 11.52
N VAL A 171 -6.01 6.50 10.20
CA VAL A 171 -4.74 6.27 9.48
C VAL A 171 -3.85 7.52 9.53
N GLN A 172 -4.42 8.73 9.45
CA GLN A 172 -3.67 9.98 9.64
C GLN A 172 -3.03 10.06 11.02
N ARG A 173 -3.72 9.58 12.05
CA ARG A 173 -3.17 9.52 13.41
C ARG A 173 -2.00 8.54 13.51
N TYR A 174 -2.02 7.44 12.76
CA TYR A 174 -0.90 6.49 12.71
C TYR A 174 0.37 7.14 12.17
N ALA A 175 0.27 7.86 11.05
CA ALA A 175 1.42 8.54 10.47
C ALA A 175 2.06 9.53 11.47
N ALA A 176 1.26 10.32 12.18
CA ALA A 176 1.76 11.22 13.21
C ALA A 176 2.54 10.49 14.32
N TYR A 177 2.08 9.32 14.77
CA TYR A 177 2.82 8.52 15.77
C TYR A 177 4.13 7.94 15.23
N LEU A 178 4.20 7.64 13.93
CA LEU A 178 5.38 7.06 13.31
C LEU A 178 6.49 8.10 13.07
N GLU A 179 6.13 9.34 12.76
CA GLU A 179 7.09 10.45 12.55
C GLU A 179 7.79 10.91 13.84
N GLU A 180 7.27 10.52 15.01
CA GLU A 180 7.85 10.82 16.33
C GLU A 180 8.91 9.78 16.80
N ILE A 181 9.23 8.78 15.97
CA ILE A 181 10.16 7.68 16.24
C ILE A 181 11.50 7.93 15.54
#